data_AF-A0A667WN71-F1
#
_entry.id   AF-A0A667WN71-F1
#
_cell.length_a   1.000
_cell.length_b   1.000
_cell.length_c   1.000
_cell.angle_alpha   90.00
_cell.angle_beta   90.00
_cell.angle_gamma   90.00
#
_symmetry.space_group_name_H-M   'P 1'
#
loop_
_entity.id
_entity.type
_entity.pdbx_description
1 polymer ?
#
loop_
_entity_poly.entity_id
_entity_poly.type
_entity_poly.pdbx_seq_one_letter_code
_entity_poly.pdbx_strand_id
1 'polypeptide(L)'
;HKVVTFGGFKVMFLLVMQLPWLHRACATSSIVNMRRVTHPTVRETLAGRALLPCVFTLQASSTGQPPHILWTLLRQPAGAPRGPVEQTVLSARGDVIKVNKAFIGRVRMPGYTANPLNATMEIHGLRTNDSGTYHCQVVMGNNYERDVVPLVVSGVVFHYQAPSTRYALSFADAQRACQDNLAQIATPVQLWAAYYDGFASCAAGWLEDQTVRYSVQLPELGCYGHKEYSAGVRNYGKRDPNELFDVYCYARELDGEVFHTSVPGRLSLSSASDRCVSLGGQLATVGQLYLAWKAGLDSCAPGWLSDGSVRYPVTWPRPDCGGDRPGIRTITPTSAPDNTTALYDAYCYRDTTLDTILQQLPRQRQISATCLLGNVKKTSSISKIYTSLWKPWSYLAGSSNADSPGTDSPSLATEQTTTNRGCTFVYGYRMCSSVIHSISQ
;
A
#
# COMPACT_ATOMS: atom_id res chain seq x y z
N HIS A 1 76.87 68.01 28.30
CA HIS A 1 76.50 68.63 29.60
C HIS A 1 75.85 67.59 30.50
N LYS A 2 76.45 67.38 31.68
CA LYS A 2 75.92 66.82 32.93
C LYS A 2 75.05 65.53 32.94
N VAL A 3 75.63 64.56 33.63
CA VAL A 3 75.05 63.47 34.45
C VAL A 3 73.80 63.90 35.23
N VAL A 4 72.76 63.05 35.27
CA VAL A 4 72.03 62.67 36.51
C VAL A 4 71.41 61.28 36.32
N THR A 5 71.85 60.32 37.13
CA THR A 5 71.20 59.03 37.43
C THR A 5 70.13 59.22 38.50
N PHE A 6 69.02 58.45 38.48
CA PHE A 6 68.47 57.74 39.67
C PHE A 6 67.24 56.87 39.35
N GLY A 7 67.26 55.61 39.86
CA GLY A 7 66.10 54.74 40.17
C GLY A 7 65.34 54.16 38.98
N GLY A 8 65.03 52.87 38.84
CA GLY A 8 64.85 51.79 39.81
C GLY A 8 63.61 51.00 39.38
N PHE A 9 63.73 49.67 39.26
CA PHE A 9 62.69 48.64 39.11
C PHE A 9 62.04 48.30 37.74
N LYS A 10 62.58 47.21 37.16
CA LYS A 10 61.98 45.96 36.62
C LYS A 10 60.65 46.00 35.84
N VAL A 11 60.62 45.40 34.64
CA VAL A 11 59.99 44.09 34.35
C VAL A 11 60.65 43.47 33.09
N MET A 12 61.02 42.20 33.19
CA MET A 12 61.70 41.38 32.17
C MET A 12 60.64 40.66 31.32
N PHE A 13 60.57 40.92 30.01
CA PHE A 13 59.74 40.15 29.08
C PHE A 13 60.53 38.93 28.58
N LEU A 14 60.08 37.73 28.97
CA LEU A 14 60.57 36.44 28.47
C LEU A 14 60.00 36.17 27.07
N LEU A 15 60.86 36.11 26.07
CA LEU A 15 60.53 35.74 24.70
C LEU A 15 60.68 34.21 24.57
N VAL A 16 59.59 33.46 24.61
CA VAL A 16 59.57 32.01 24.39
C VAL A 16 59.41 31.73 22.89
N MET A 17 60.43 31.09 22.30
CA MET A 17 60.43 30.66 20.91
C MET A 17 59.33 29.63 20.62
N GLN A 18 58.57 29.85 19.54
CA GLN A 18 57.59 28.91 19.01
C GLN A 18 58.26 27.92 18.05
N LEU A 19 58.16 26.62 18.35
CA LEU A 19 58.41 25.53 17.41
C LEU A 19 57.06 25.04 16.86
N PRO A 20 56.88 24.92 15.53
CA PRO A 20 55.63 24.42 14.96
C PRO A 20 55.57 22.90 15.09
N TRP A 21 54.57 22.44 15.85
CA TRP A 21 54.18 21.04 15.93
C TRP A 21 53.59 20.60 14.59
N LEU A 22 54.31 19.72 13.88
CA LEU A 22 53.74 18.92 12.79
C LEU A 22 52.72 17.94 13.40
N HIS A 23 51.45 18.37 13.49
CA HIS A 23 50.34 17.44 13.66
C HIS A 23 50.17 16.64 12.36
N ARG A 24 50.89 15.53 12.28
CA ARG A 24 50.60 14.46 11.33
C ARG A 24 49.25 13.88 11.74
N ALA A 25 48.18 14.29 11.06
CA ALA A 25 46.90 13.61 11.14
C ALA A 25 47.10 12.16 10.70
N CYS A 26 47.17 11.25 11.66
CA CYS A 26 47.16 9.82 11.38
C CYS A 26 45.75 9.49 10.90
N ALA A 27 45.55 9.46 9.58
CA ALA A 27 44.36 8.86 9.00
C ALA A 27 44.43 7.36 9.31
N THR A 28 43.68 6.94 10.32
CA THR A 28 43.49 5.52 10.62
C THR A 28 42.80 4.87 9.43
N SER A 29 43.55 4.11 8.62
CA SER A 29 42.99 3.36 7.50
C SER A 29 42.18 2.17 8.05
N SER A 30 40.87 2.16 7.80
CA SER A 30 40.02 1.01 8.15
C SER A 30 40.40 -0.21 7.31
N ILE A 31 40.49 -1.38 7.95
CA ILE A 31 40.78 -2.67 7.29
C ILE A 31 39.64 -3.10 6.36
N VAL A 32 38.41 -2.69 6.68
CA VAL A 32 37.21 -2.94 5.88
C VAL A 32 36.80 -1.63 5.24
N ASN A 33 36.64 -1.64 3.92
CA ASN A 33 36.08 -0.50 3.22
C ASN A 33 34.82 -0.91 2.47
N MET A 34 33.71 -0.26 2.82
CA MET A 34 32.43 -0.45 2.17
C MET A 34 32.03 0.85 1.48
N ARG A 35 31.56 0.74 0.24
CA ARG A 35 31.07 1.91 -0.49
C ARG A 35 29.79 2.37 0.20
N ARG A 36 29.84 3.51 0.90
CA ARG A 36 28.65 4.15 1.45
C ARG A 36 27.78 4.65 0.30
N VAL A 37 26.86 3.79 -0.14
CA VAL A 37 25.82 4.14 -1.11
C VAL A 37 24.54 4.31 -0.31
N THR A 38 23.89 5.46 -0.46
CA THR A 38 22.52 5.60 0.03
C THR A 38 21.64 4.76 -0.88
N HIS A 39 21.21 3.59 -0.40
CA HIS A 39 20.33 2.72 -1.17
C HIS A 39 18.92 3.34 -1.22
N PRO A 40 18.29 3.40 -2.40
CA PRO A 40 16.87 3.72 -2.46
C PRO A 40 16.08 2.65 -1.70
N THR A 41 14.90 3.02 -1.19
CA THR A 41 14.00 2.05 -0.56
C THR A 41 13.63 0.96 -1.55
N VAL A 42 13.97 -0.28 -1.21
CA VAL A 42 13.54 -1.47 -1.93
C VAL A 42 12.05 -1.63 -1.65
N ARG A 43 11.23 -1.58 -2.71
CA ARG A 43 9.77 -1.71 -2.63
C ARG A 43 9.37 -3.01 -3.30
N GLU A 44 8.85 -3.92 -2.51
CA GLU A 44 8.48 -5.26 -2.98
C GLU A 44 7.07 -5.62 -2.50
N THR A 45 6.42 -6.54 -3.18
CA THR A 45 5.06 -6.95 -2.84
C THR A 45 5.04 -8.13 -1.87
N LEU A 46 3.95 -8.26 -1.11
CA LEU A 46 3.66 -9.44 -0.29
C LEU A 46 3.87 -10.74 -1.08
N ALA A 47 4.44 -11.75 -0.42
CA ALA A 47 4.86 -13.04 -1.00
C ALA A 47 5.98 -12.95 -2.06
N GLY A 48 6.47 -11.76 -2.38
CA GLY A 48 7.57 -11.51 -3.30
C GLY A 48 8.94 -11.89 -2.73
N ARG A 49 9.98 -11.34 -3.36
CA ARG A 49 11.38 -11.55 -3.01
C ARG A 49 12.09 -10.21 -3.02
N ALA A 50 13.00 -9.98 -2.07
CA ALA A 50 13.82 -8.77 -2.04
C ALA A 50 15.31 -9.14 -2.05
N LEU A 51 16.09 -8.41 -2.84
CA LEU A 51 17.55 -8.44 -2.83
C LEU A 51 18.06 -7.19 -2.12
N LEU A 52 18.78 -7.40 -1.02
CA LEU A 52 19.35 -6.36 -0.18
C LEU A 52 20.87 -6.32 -0.42
N PRO A 53 21.38 -5.38 -1.22
CA PRO A 53 22.77 -5.31 -1.61
C PRO A 53 23.68 -5.07 -0.40
N CYS A 54 24.79 -5.78 -0.34
CA CYS A 54 25.89 -5.48 0.57
C CYS A 54 27.19 -6.04 -0.01
N VAL A 55 28.06 -5.16 -0.48
CA VAL A 55 29.34 -5.52 -1.10
C VAL A 55 30.43 -4.65 -0.52
N PHE A 56 31.53 -5.28 -0.10
CA PHE A 56 32.64 -4.62 0.56
C PHE A 56 33.99 -5.05 -0.01
N THR A 57 35.05 -4.36 0.39
CA THR A 57 36.43 -4.66 0.04
C THR A 57 37.28 -4.76 1.31
N LEU A 58 38.31 -5.60 1.28
CA LEU A 58 39.27 -5.76 2.37
C LEU A 58 40.64 -5.26 1.94
N GLN A 59 41.37 -4.63 2.85
CA GLN A 59 42.77 -4.26 2.60
C GLN A 59 43.66 -5.51 2.51
N ALA A 60 44.63 -5.49 1.58
CA ALA A 60 45.50 -6.63 1.26
C ALA A 60 46.30 -7.20 2.45
N SER A 61 46.48 -6.43 3.53
CA SER A 61 47.21 -6.84 4.74
C SER A 61 46.36 -7.61 5.76
N SER A 62 45.08 -7.89 5.48
CA SER A 62 44.21 -8.64 6.41
C SER A 62 44.60 -10.12 6.45
N THR A 63 45.39 -10.49 7.46
CA THR A 63 45.89 -11.85 7.70
C THR A 63 44.77 -12.84 7.99
N GLY A 64 44.42 -13.68 7.01
CA GLY A 64 43.86 -15.04 7.14
C GLY A 64 42.50 -15.26 7.83
N GLN A 65 41.96 -14.30 8.57
CA GLN A 65 40.73 -14.50 9.33
C GLN A 65 39.51 -14.00 8.53
N PRO A 66 38.47 -14.83 8.34
CA PRO A 66 37.33 -14.45 7.52
C PRO A 66 36.50 -13.35 8.18
N PRO A 67 35.95 -12.39 7.40
CA PRO A 67 35.07 -11.36 7.92
C PRO A 67 33.83 -11.95 8.55
N HIS A 68 33.40 -11.32 9.64
CA HIS A 68 32.14 -11.63 10.28
C HIS A 68 31.07 -10.68 9.77
N ILE A 69 30.12 -11.22 9.01
CA ILE A 69 28.97 -10.49 8.48
C ILE A 69 27.79 -10.70 9.42
N LEU A 70 27.10 -9.62 9.73
CA LEU A 70 25.90 -9.60 10.55
C LEU A 70 24.82 -8.79 9.84
N TRP A 71 23.69 -9.43 9.55
CA TRP A 71 22.49 -8.75 9.08
C TRP A 71 21.51 -8.57 10.24
N THR A 72 21.10 -7.34 10.51
CA THR A 72 20.05 -7.02 11.48
C THR A 72 18.89 -6.28 10.79
N LEU A 73 17.68 -6.52 11.28
CA LEU A 73 16.46 -5.83 10.87
C LEU A 73 16.05 -4.90 12.02
N LEU A 74 16.04 -3.60 11.75
CA LEU A 74 15.50 -2.58 12.63
C LEU A 74 14.06 -2.27 12.24
N ARG A 75 13.13 -2.56 13.15
CA ARG A 75 11.72 -2.20 13.01
C ARG A 75 11.38 -1.04 13.92
N GLN A 76 10.59 -0.10 13.41
CA GLN A 76 9.95 0.93 14.21
C GLN A 76 8.48 0.52 14.37
N PRO A 77 8.09 -0.07 15.52
CA PRO A 77 6.69 -0.38 15.75
C PRO A 77 5.92 0.93 15.89
N ALA A 78 4.85 1.11 15.10
CA ALA A 78 3.94 2.23 15.30
C ALA A 78 3.41 2.18 16.74
N GLY A 79 3.40 3.31 17.45
CA GLY A 79 2.78 3.47 18.77
C GLY A 79 3.39 2.70 19.95
N ALA A 80 4.56 2.06 19.80
CA ALA A 80 5.21 1.40 20.94
C ALA A 80 5.96 2.40 21.84
N PRO A 81 5.81 2.35 23.18
CA PRO A 81 6.60 3.15 24.12
C PRO A 81 8.08 2.72 24.18
N ARG A 82 8.41 1.56 23.61
CA ARG A 82 9.76 1.04 23.49
C ARG A 82 10.30 1.42 22.12
N GLY A 83 11.54 1.91 22.11
CA GLY A 83 12.27 2.31 20.90
C GLY A 83 12.42 1.19 19.86
N PRO A 84 13.19 1.44 18.79
CA PRO A 84 13.24 0.53 17.65
C PRO A 84 13.70 -0.87 18.07
N VAL A 85 13.02 -1.90 17.53
CA VAL A 85 13.30 -3.31 17.82
C VAL A 85 14.31 -3.80 16.79
N GLU A 86 15.52 -4.10 17.25
CA GLU A 86 16.56 -4.70 16.42
C GLU A 86 16.53 -6.23 16.57
N GLN A 87 16.48 -6.94 15.43
CA GLN A 87 16.49 -8.40 15.40
C GLN A 87 17.55 -8.90 14.42
N THR A 88 18.42 -9.80 14.88
CA THR A 88 19.37 -10.48 13.99
C THR A 88 18.62 -11.33 12.97
N VAL A 89 18.94 -11.16 11.68
CA VAL A 89 18.40 -11.94 10.57
C VAL A 89 19.30 -13.14 10.29
N LEU A 90 20.59 -12.89 10.05
CA LEU A 90 21.60 -13.92 9.87
C LEU A 90 23.00 -13.42 10.25
N SER A 91 23.92 -14.36 10.48
CA SER A 91 25.32 -14.11 10.77
C SER A 91 26.17 -15.10 9.98
N ALA A 92 27.21 -14.61 9.29
CA ALA A 92 28.10 -15.44 8.50
C ALA A 92 29.57 -15.20 8.84
N ARG A 93 30.35 -16.27 8.96
CA ARG A 93 31.80 -16.22 9.19
C ARG A 93 32.45 -17.45 8.55
N GLY A 94 33.28 -17.22 7.53
CA GLY A 94 33.79 -18.30 6.69
C GLY A 94 32.63 -19.07 6.06
N ASP A 95 32.67 -20.39 6.07
CA ASP A 95 31.62 -21.23 5.48
C ASP A 95 30.39 -21.43 6.38
N VAL A 96 30.39 -20.85 7.58
CA VAL A 96 29.32 -21.02 8.56
C VAL A 96 28.35 -19.86 8.48
N ILE A 97 27.12 -20.14 8.02
CA ILE A 97 25.99 -19.20 8.02
C ILE A 97 24.96 -19.64 9.06
N LYS A 98 24.70 -18.78 10.05
CA LYS A 98 23.68 -18.98 11.07
C LYS A 98 22.49 -18.07 10.77
N VAL A 99 21.32 -18.66 10.53
CA VAL A 99 20.08 -17.94 10.25
C VAL A 99 19.20 -17.94 11.50
N ASN A 100 18.61 -16.79 11.84
CA ASN A 100 17.66 -16.70 12.94
C ASN A 100 16.39 -17.52 12.64
N LYS A 101 15.84 -18.19 13.65
CA LYS A 101 14.67 -19.08 13.55
C LYS A 101 13.49 -18.46 12.78
N ALA A 102 13.24 -17.16 12.93
CA ALA A 102 12.14 -16.47 12.25
C ALA A 102 12.32 -16.34 10.72
N PHE A 103 13.55 -16.51 10.22
CA PHE A 103 13.94 -16.33 8.82
C PHE A 103 14.44 -17.63 8.15
N ILE A 104 14.51 -18.73 8.89
CA ILE A 104 14.93 -20.04 8.34
C ILE A 104 14.07 -20.40 7.12
N GLY A 105 14.74 -20.85 6.05
CA GLY A 105 14.10 -21.21 4.78
C GLY A 105 13.67 -20.02 3.91
N ARG A 106 13.80 -18.78 4.40
CA ARG A 106 13.41 -17.56 3.66
C ARG A 106 14.60 -16.72 3.22
N VAL A 107 15.69 -16.69 3.99
CA VAL A 107 16.88 -15.89 3.68
C VAL A 107 18.03 -16.74 3.16
N ARG A 108 18.80 -16.18 2.23
CA ARG A 108 20.06 -16.74 1.72
C ARG A 108 21.01 -15.63 1.28
N MET A 109 22.28 -15.96 1.07
CA MET A 109 23.26 -15.04 0.48
C MET A 109 23.78 -15.64 -0.83
N PRO A 110 23.15 -15.32 -1.98
CA PRO A 110 23.39 -16.06 -3.23
C PRO A 110 24.82 -15.89 -3.77
N GLY A 111 25.47 -14.75 -3.54
CA GLY A 111 26.82 -14.47 -4.02
C GLY A 111 27.95 -14.86 -3.05
N TYR A 112 27.62 -15.19 -1.79
CA TYR A 112 28.61 -15.28 -0.72
C TYR A 112 29.54 -16.50 -0.84
N THR A 113 29.02 -17.63 -1.30
CA THR A 113 29.80 -18.86 -1.49
C THR A 113 30.82 -18.74 -2.61
N ALA A 114 30.49 -17.99 -3.67
CA ALA A 114 31.40 -17.73 -4.78
C ALA A 114 32.40 -16.60 -4.49
N ASN A 115 31.95 -15.59 -3.74
CA ASN A 115 32.77 -14.46 -3.33
C ASN A 115 32.38 -14.01 -1.91
N PRO A 116 33.20 -14.31 -0.88
CA PRO A 116 32.93 -13.93 0.51
C PRO A 116 32.86 -12.41 0.77
N LEU A 117 33.20 -11.58 -0.22
CA LEU A 117 33.05 -10.12 -0.19
C LEU A 117 31.66 -9.64 -0.65
N ASN A 118 30.85 -10.54 -1.22
CA ASN A 118 29.47 -10.29 -1.60
C ASN A 118 28.53 -10.81 -0.51
N ALA A 119 28.23 -9.95 0.45
CA ALA A 119 27.32 -10.20 1.56
C ALA A 119 25.84 -9.88 1.24
N THR A 120 25.50 -9.70 -0.04
CA THR A 120 24.13 -9.43 -0.50
C THR A 120 23.18 -10.52 0.00
N MET A 121 22.11 -10.10 0.68
CA MET A 121 21.11 -11.01 1.22
C MET A 121 19.86 -11.00 0.33
N GLU A 122 19.31 -12.18 0.10
CA GLU A 122 18.01 -12.36 -0.54
C GLU A 122 17.02 -12.90 0.48
N ILE A 123 15.82 -12.30 0.55
CA ILE A 123 14.70 -12.78 1.37
C ILE A 123 13.51 -13.13 0.47
N HIS A 124 12.91 -14.30 0.70
CA HIS A 124 11.76 -14.83 -0.06
C HIS A 124 10.51 -14.92 0.80
N GLY A 125 9.35 -14.95 0.12
CA GLY A 125 8.06 -15.09 0.80
C GLY A 125 7.86 -13.92 1.76
N LEU A 126 8.05 -12.71 1.23
CA LEU A 126 7.98 -11.46 1.97
C LEU A 126 6.65 -11.34 2.71
N ARG A 127 6.74 -10.88 3.95
CA ARG A 127 5.63 -10.64 4.86
C ARG A 127 5.60 -9.16 5.21
N THR A 128 4.47 -8.65 5.68
CA THR A 128 4.36 -7.25 6.12
C THR A 128 5.43 -6.92 7.16
N ASN A 129 5.60 -7.83 8.13
CA ASN A 129 6.52 -7.64 9.25
C ASN A 129 8.01 -7.77 8.86
N ASP A 130 8.33 -8.04 7.59
CA ASP A 130 9.69 -7.94 7.06
C ASP A 130 10.03 -6.49 6.65
N SER A 131 9.05 -5.57 6.59
CA SER A 131 9.32 -4.15 6.34
C SER A 131 10.14 -3.53 7.46
N GLY A 132 11.12 -2.71 7.10
CA GLY A 132 12.00 -2.04 8.04
C GLY A 132 13.34 -1.70 7.42
N THR A 133 14.29 -1.34 8.28
CA THR A 133 15.63 -0.96 7.85
C THR A 133 16.59 -2.09 8.14
N TYR A 134 17.18 -2.67 7.10
CA TYR A 134 18.18 -3.72 7.24
C TYR A 134 19.58 -3.10 7.34
N HIS A 135 20.36 -3.58 8.31
CA HIS A 135 21.76 -3.21 8.46
C HIS A 135 22.65 -4.38 8.10
N CYS A 136 23.55 -4.19 7.14
CA CYS A 136 24.64 -5.11 6.86
C CYS A 136 25.89 -4.62 7.58
N GLN A 137 26.33 -5.32 8.61
CA GLN A 137 27.54 -4.99 9.35
C GLN A 137 28.63 -6.01 9.05
N VAL A 138 29.78 -5.50 8.61
CA VAL A 138 30.97 -6.31 8.31
C VAL A 138 32.04 -6.00 9.36
N VAL A 139 32.44 -7.01 10.12
CA VAL A 139 33.39 -6.89 11.23
C VAL A 139 34.68 -7.65 10.91
N MET A 140 35.81 -6.98 11.08
CA MET A 140 37.16 -7.55 10.95
C MET A 140 38.04 -7.04 12.09
N GLY A 141 38.47 -7.94 12.98
CA GLY A 141 39.22 -7.56 14.19
C GLY A 141 38.39 -6.56 15.02
N ASN A 142 38.94 -5.37 15.23
CA ASN A 142 38.28 -4.28 15.97
C ASN A 142 37.59 -3.24 15.05
N ASN A 143 37.67 -3.43 13.73
CA ASN A 143 37.08 -2.53 12.75
C ASN A 143 35.74 -3.08 12.28
N TYR A 144 34.79 -2.18 12.03
CA TYR A 144 33.53 -2.54 11.40
C TYR A 144 33.06 -1.43 10.46
N GLU A 145 32.36 -1.84 9.40
CA GLU A 145 31.60 -0.93 8.54
C GLU A 145 30.15 -1.41 8.49
N ARG A 146 29.22 -0.48 8.28
CA ARG A 146 27.78 -0.76 8.26
C ARG A 146 27.10 -0.11 7.05
N ASP A 147 26.29 -0.89 6.34
CA ASP A 147 25.45 -0.46 5.22
C ASP A 147 23.98 -0.53 5.65
N VAL A 148 23.14 0.28 5.01
CA VAL A 148 21.74 0.44 5.37
C VAL A 148 20.86 0.31 4.14
N VAL A 149 19.98 -0.68 4.16
CA VAL A 149 19.03 -0.96 3.06
C VAL A 149 17.60 -0.93 3.60
N PRO A 150 16.80 0.11 3.30
CA PRO A 150 15.40 0.16 3.68
C PRO A 150 14.55 -0.74 2.76
N LEU A 151 13.69 -1.58 3.35
CA LEU A 151 12.73 -2.45 2.66
C LEU A 151 11.30 -2.10 3.08
N VAL A 152 10.42 -1.91 2.11
CA VAL A 152 8.98 -1.75 2.31
C VAL A 152 8.26 -2.86 1.55
N VAL A 153 7.47 -3.65 2.27
CA VAL A 153 6.60 -4.68 1.70
C VAL A 153 5.18 -4.12 1.55
N SER A 154 4.70 -4.05 0.31
CA SER A 154 3.38 -3.52 -0.02
C SER A 154 2.33 -4.60 -0.27
N GLY A 155 1.07 -4.19 -0.12
CA GLY A 155 -0.11 -4.98 -0.45
C GLY A 155 -0.73 -5.74 0.70
N VAL A 156 -1.98 -6.12 0.50
CA VAL A 156 -2.84 -6.71 1.52
C VAL A 156 -3.76 -7.74 0.90
N VAL A 157 -3.85 -8.91 1.54
CA VAL A 157 -4.87 -9.91 1.23
C VAL A 157 -6.07 -9.66 2.12
N PHE A 158 -7.26 -9.68 1.53
CA PHE A 158 -8.51 -9.56 2.26
C PHE A 158 -9.55 -10.56 1.76
N HIS A 159 -10.46 -10.92 2.65
CA HIS A 159 -11.62 -11.73 2.31
C HIS A 159 -12.73 -10.82 1.77
N TYR A 160 -13.34 -11.22 0.65
CA TYR A 160 -14.49 -10.55 0.08
C TYR A 160 -15.67 -11.52 -0.01
N GLN A 161 -16.76 -11.14 0.64
CA GLN A 161 -18.06 -11.81 0.57
C GLN A 161 -19.02 -10.86 -0.17
N ALA A 162 -19.84 -11.40 -1.06
CA ALA A 162 -20.85 -10.62 -1.74
C ALA A 162 -21.85 -10.01 -0.72
N PRO A 163 -22.32 -8.77 -0.92
CA PRO A 163 -23.28 -8.14 0.00
C PRO A 163 -24.63 -8.87 0.11
N SER A 164 -25.02 -9.61 -0.93
CA SER A 164 -26.33 -10.28 -1.02
C SER A 164 -26.43 -11.51 -0.12
N THR A 165 -25.44 -12.41 -0.18
CA THR A 165 -25.40 -13.64 0.61
C THR A 165 -23.98 -14.22 0.64
N ARG A 166 -23.73 -15.13 1.58
CA ARG A 166 -22.48 -15.89 1.69
C ARG A 166 -22.38 -16.93 0.56
N TYR A 167 -21.17 -17.14 0.05
CA TYR A 167 -20.89 -18.14 -0.99
C TYR A 167 -21.74 -17.95 -2.23
N ALA A 168 -21.63 -16.75 -2.83
CA ALA A 168 -22.45 -16.32 -3.95
C ALA A 168 -21.66 -16.12 -5.26
N LEU A 169 -20.34 -16.37 -5.26
CA LEU A 169 -19.47 -16.04 -6.39
C LEU A 169 -18.98 -17.31 -7.06
N SER A 170 -19.30 -17.46 -8.36
CA SER A 170 -18.56 -18.38 -9.24
C SER A 170 -17.11 -17.90 -9.38
N PHE A 171 -16.21 -18.71 -9.94
CA PHE A 171 -14.82 -18.30 -10.14
C PHE A 171 -14.70 -17.03 -11.03
N ALA A 172 -15.55 -16.93 -12.06
CA ALA A 172 -15.60 -15.76 -12.93
C ALA A 172 -16.16 -14.51 -12.21
N ASP A 173 -17.17 -14.70 -11.35
CA ASP A 173 -17.73 -13.60 -10.54
C ASP A 173 -16.75 -13.13 -9.47
N ALA A 174 -16.01 -14.07 -8.86
CA ALA A 174 -14.96 -13.79 -7.89
C ALA A 174 -13.83 -12.93 -8.50
N GLN A 175 -13.44 -13.22 -9.75
CA GLN A 175 -12.44 -12.42 -10.45
C GLN A 175 -12.92 -10.99 -10.68
N ARG A 176 -14.17 -10.83 -11.14
CA ARG A 176 -14.78 -9.51 -11.34
C ARG A 176 -14.94 -8.75 -10.02
N ALA A 177 -15.39 -9.43 -8.96
CA ALA A 177 -15.54 -8.83 -7.64
C ALA A 177 -14.23 -8.26 -7.09
N CYS A 178 -13.09 -8.95 -7.27
CA CYS A 178 -11.80 -8.39 -6.89
C CYS A 178 -11.43 -7.18 -7.77
N GLN A 179 -11.65 -7.24 -9.09
CA GLN A 179 -11.35 -6.13 -10.01
C GLN A 179 -12.16 -4.87 -9.68
N ASP A 180 -13.47 -5.03 -9.42
CA ASP A 180 -14.37 -3.94 -9.02
C ASP A 180 -13.95 -3.30 -7.69
N ASN A 181 -13.20 -4.03 -6.87
CA ASN A 181 -12.63 -3.57 -5.60
C ASN A 181 -11.13 -3.20 -5.70
N LEU A 182 -10.64 -2.87 -6.90
CA LEU A 182 -9.25 -2.48 -7.18
C LEU A 182 -8.21 -3.48 -6.65
N ALA A 183 -8.52 -4.76 -6.83
CA ALA A 183 -7.70 -5.88 -6.42
C ALA A 183 -7.68 -6.97 -7.51
N GLN A 184 -6.83 -7.98 -7.31
CA GLN A 184 -6.81 -9.21 -8.10
C GLN A 184 -7.15 -10.39 -7.21
N ILE A 185 -7.54 -11.54 -7.75
CA ILE A 185 -7.66 -12.73 -6.91
C ILE A 185 -6.28 -13.04 -6.31
N ALA A 186 -6.23 -13.30 -5.01
CA ALA A 186 -4.99 -13.60 -4.33
C ALA A 186 -4.39 -14.93 -4.80
N THR A 187 -3.08 -14.98 -4.91
CA THR A 187 -2.35 -16.23 -5.13
C THR A 187 -2.32 -17.08 -3.85
N PRO A 188 -2.16 -18.40 -3.96
CA PRO A 188 -1.91 -19.26 -2.81
C PRO A 188 -0.75 -18.81 -1.91
N VAL A 189 0.33 -18.30 -2.49
CA VAL A 189 1.51 -17.87 -1.73
C VAL A 189 1.23 -16.56 -0.99
N GLN A 190 0.45 -15.64 -1.56
CA GLN A 190 -0.01 -14.44 -0.88
C GLN A 190 -0.92 -14.75 0.31
N LEU A 191 -1.84 -15.71 0.19
CA LEU A 191 -2.66 -16.14 1.32
C LEU A 191 -1.80 -16.74 2.45
N TRP A 192 -0.78 -17.52 2.12
CA TRP A 192 0.18 -18.02 3.11
C TRP A 192 1.00 -16.90 3.77
N ALA A 193 1.45 -15.90 3.00
CA ALA A 193 2.17 -14.75 3.55
C ALA A 193 1.29 -13.95 4.52
N ALA A 194 0.03 -13.70 4.14
CA ALA A 194 -0.95 -13.05 5.00
C ALA A 194 -1.26 -13.88 6.27
N TYR A 195 -1.37 -15.20 6.14
CA TYR A 195 -1.50 -16.10 7.29
C TYR A 195 -0.31 -15.96 8.24
N TYR A 196 0.94 -15.92 7.76
CA TYR A 196 2.07 -15.72 8.68
C TYR A 196 2.10 -14.33 9.35
N ASP A 197 1.35 -13.36 8.84
CA ASP A 197 1.11 -12.05 9.44
C ASP A 197 -0.12 -12.03 10.38
N GLY A 198 -0.76 -13.17 10.64
CA GLY A 198 -1.88 -13.29 11.58
C GLY A 198 -3.27 -13.25 10.91
N PHE A 199 -3.35 -13.23 9.58
CA PHE A 199 -4.65 -13.28 8.88
C PHE A 199 -5.38 -14.60 9.17
N ALA A 200 -6.67 -14.48 9.50
CA ALA A 200 -7.58 -15.59 9.75
C ALA A 200 -8.94 -15.27 9.14
N SER A 201 -9.54 -16.24 8.45
CA SER A 201 -10.90 -16.16 7.96
C SER A 201 -11.46 -17.56 7.88
N CYS A 202 -12.56 -17.80 8.58
CA CYS A 202 -13.25 -19.09 8.63
C CYS A 202 -14.28 -19.23 7.51
N ALA A 203 -13.92 -18.78 6.30
CA ALA A 203 -14.77 -18.78 5.13
C ALA A 203 -13.99 -19.26 3.92
N ALA A 204 -14.55 -20.26 3.24
CA ALA A 204 -13.96 -20.85 2.04
C ALA A 204 -14.04 -19.85 0.89
N GLY A 205 -12.91 -19.57 0.25
CA GLY A 205 -12.86 -18.61 -0.84
C GLY A 205 -11.91 -19.03 -1.97
N TRP A 206 -12.23 -18.53 -3.17
CA TRP A 206 -11.43 -18.72 -4.38
C TRP A 206 -10.05 -18.08 -4.28
N LEU A 207 -9.07 -18.72 -4.91
CA LEU A 207 -7.73 -18.23 -5.19
C LEU A 207 -7.40 -18.33 -6.68
N GLU A 208 -6.35 -17.62 -7.11
CA GLU A 208 -5.99 -17.45 -8.53
C GLU A 208 -5.80 -18.79 -9.28
N ASP A 209 -5.33 -19.83 -8.59
CA ASP A 209 -5.12 -21.18 -9.14
C ASP A 209 -6.41 -22.02 -9.22
N GLN A 210 -7.58 -21.39 -9.06
CA GLN A 210 -8.91 -22.02 -9.00
C GLN A 210 -9.04 -23.02 -7.85
N THR A 211 -8.19 -22.92 -6.82
CA THR A 211 -8.39 -23.67 -5.58
C THR A 211 -9.25 -22.89 -4.61
N VAL A 212 -9.93 -23.62 -3.73
CA VAL A 212 -10.70 -23.02 -2.64
C VAL A 212 -9.98 -23.29 -1.32
N ARG A 213 -9.69 -22.22 -0.59
CA ARG A 213 -8.89 -22.27 0.65
C ARG A 213 -9.47 -21.36 1.72
N TYR A 214 -8.99 -21.50 2.94
CA TYR A 214 -9.24 -20.56 4.03
C TYR A 214 -8.18 -20.71 5.12
N SER A 215 -7.91 -19.65 5.87
CA SER A 215 -6.82 -19.60 6.85
C SER A 215 -7.34 -19.65 8.28
N VAL A 216 -6.78 -20.53 9.11
CA VAL A 216 -7.16 -20.72 10.52
C VAL A 216 -5.94 -20.49 11.42
N GLN A 217 -5.93 -19.42 12.21
CA GLN A 217 -4.86 -19.13 13.19
C GLN A 217 -5.05 -19.90 14.48
N LEU A 218 -6.24 -19.79 15.07
CA LEU A 218 -6.66 -20.48 16.27
C LEU A 218 -7.79 -21.43 15.86
N PRO A 219 -7.63 -22.74 16.04
CA PRO A 219 -8.70 -23.71 15.80
C PRO A 219 -9.83 -23.48 16.80
N GLU A 220 -10.82 -22.66 16.42
CA GLU A 220 -12.03 -22.38 17.20
C GLU A 220 -13.19 -23.30 16.78
N LEU A 221 -14.19 -23.44 17.65
CA LEU A 221 -15.42 -24.21 17.39
C LEU A 221 -16.11 -23.67 16.11
N GLY A 222 -16.45 -24.54 15.15
CA GLY A 222 -17.14 -24.16 13.91
C GLY A 222 -16.25 -23.96 12.68
N CYS A 223 -14.93 -23.91 12.83
CA CYS A 223 -13.96 -23.81 11.74
C CYS A 223 -13.37 -25.18 11.38
N TYR A 224 -14.24 -26.13 10.99
CA TYR A 224 -13.85 -27.50 10.70
C TYR A 224 -13.07 -27.62 9.38
N GLY A 225 -11.88 -28.19 9.45
CA GLY A 225 -11.14 -28.70 8.29
C GLY A 225 -10.53 -30.04 8.68
N HIS A 226 -10.31 -30.93 7.71
CA HIS A 226 -9.94 -32.37 7.76
C HIS A 226 -8.88 -32.85 8.80
N LYS A 227 -8.24 -31.95 9.54
CA LYS A 227 -7.47 -32.22 10.76
C LYS A 227 -7.98 -31.28 11.85
N GLU A 228 -8.81 -31.79 12.74
CA GLU A 228 -9.27 -31.05 13.92
C GLU A 228 -8.03 -30.50 14.68
N TYR A 229 -8.12 -29.28 15.23
CA TYR A 229 -7.11 -28.67 16.11
C TYR A 229 -5.75 -28.25 15.49
N SER A 230 -5.65 -28.00 14.17
CA SER A 230 -4.40 -27.47 13.57
C SER A 230 -4.55 -26.10 12.90
N ALA A 231 -3.60 -25.21 13.18
CA ALA A 231 -3.48 -23.93 12.50
C ALA A 231 -2.91 -24.13 11.08
N GLY A 232 -3.30 -23.26 10.14
CA GLY A 232 -2.79 -23.28 8.77
C GLY A 232 -3.80 -22.82 7.72
N VAL A 233 -3.37 -22.82 6.46
CA VAL A 233 -4.25 -22.62 5.31
C VAL A 233 -4.82 -23.97 4.86
N ARG A 234 -6.13 -24.13 5.03
CA ARG A 234 -6.88 -25.31 4.59
C ARG A 234 -7.10 -25.24 3.08
N ASN A 235 -7.06 -26.39 2.42
CA ASN A 235 -7.12 -26.48 0.97
C ASN A 235 -8.14 -27.55 0.57
N TYR A 236 -9.21 -27.14 -0.12
CA TYR A 236 -10.20 -28.03 -0.72
C TYR A 236 -9.83 -28.48 -2.14
N GLY A 237 -8.65 -28.08 -2.63
CA GLY A 237 -8.19 -28.37 -3.97
C GLY A 237 -8.88 -27.52 -5.02
N LYS A 238 -8.67 -27.91 -6.28
CA LYS A 238 -9.31 -27.28 -7.43
C LYS A 238 -10.78 -27.68 -7.47
N ARG A 239 -11.69 -26.73 -7.65
CA ARG A 239 -13.15 -26.93 -7.66
C ARG A 239 -13.74 -26.61 -9.04
N ASP A 240 -14.97 -27.05 -9.29
CA ASP A 240 -15.70 -26.68 -10.51
C ASP A 240 -15.89 -25.14 -10.52
N PRO A 241 -15.54 -24.43 -11.61
CA PRO A 241 -15.59 -22.96 -11.63
C PRO A 241 -17.00 -22.37 -11.45
N ASN A 242 -18.06 -23.18 -11.59
CA ASN A 242 -19.45 -22.78 -11.37
C ASN A 242 -19.92 -23.02 -9.93
N GLU A 243 -19.14 -23.72 -9.09
CA GLU A 243 -19.42 -23.76 -7.66
C GLU A 243 -19.33 -22.34 -7.05
N LEU A 244 -20.07 -22.12 -5.97
CA LEU A 244 -20.17 -20.80 -5.37
C LEU A 244 -19.41 -20.75 -4.06
N PHE A 245 -18.52 -19.78 -3.94
CA PHE A 245 -17.72 -19.50 -2.74
C PHE A 245 -17.59 -18.00 -2.54
N ASP A 246 -16.87 -17.60 -1.49
CA ASP A 246 -16.38 -16.24 -1.34
C ASP A 246 -15.05 -16.11 -2.13
N VAL A 247 -14.31 -15.01 -1.99
CA VAL A 247 -13.01 -14.84 -2.66
C VAL A 247 -12.00 -14.16 -1.76
N TYR A 248 -10.73 -14.54 -1.89
CA TYR A 248 -9.63 -13.75 -1.33
C TYR A 248 -9.06 -12.84 -2.42
N CYS A 249 -9.08 -11.55 -2.17
CA CYS A 249 -8.52 -10.55 -3.07
C CYS A 249 -7.19 -10.03 -2.53
N TYR A 250 -6.29 -9.66 -3.43
CA TYR A 250 -5.01 -9.01 -3.15
C TYR A 250 -5.00 -7.61 -3.76
N ALA A 251 -4.97 -6.58 -2.91
CA ALA A 251 -4.75 -5.21 -3.33
C ALA A 251 -3.26 -4.87 -3.17
N ARG A 252 -2.65 -4.32 -4.22
CA ARG A 252 -1.19 -4.15 -4.31
C ARG A 252 -0.70 -2.90 -3.61
N GLU A 253 -1.14 -1.73 -4.05
CA GLU A 253 -0.70 -0.43 -3.54
C GLU A 253 -1.87 0.56 -3.57
N LEU A 254 -1.79 1.59 -2.73
CA LEU A 254 -2.77 2.67 -2.67
C LEU A 254 -2.15 3.93 -3.28
N ASP A 255 -2.60 4.27 -4.48
CA ASP A 255 -2.20 5.50 -5.17
C ASP A 255 -3.15 6.65 -4.82
N GLY A 256 -3.19 7.04 -3.55
CA GLY A 256 -4.10 8.08 -3.08
C GLY A 256 -4.33 8.06 -1.58
N GLU A 257 -5.42 8.68 -1.16
CA GLU A 257 -5.81 8.80 0.23
C GLU A 257 -7.25 8.33 0.41
N VAL A 258 -7.46 7.43 1.38
CA VAL A 258 -8.80 7.12 1.90
C VAL A 258 -8.98 7.88 3.21
N PHE A 259 -10.06 8.64 3.30
CA PHE A 259 -10.38 9.42 4.49
C PHE A 259 -11.84 9.22 4.88
N HIS A 260 -12.09 9.31 6.19
CA HIS A 260 -13.41 9.20 6.78
C HIS A 260 -14.13 10.56 6.75
N THR A 261 -15.42 10.58 6.43
CA THR A 261 -16.27 11.78 6.54
C THR A 261 -17.58 11.45 7.23
N SER A 262 -17.96 12.29 8.19
CA SER A 262 -19.21 12.20 8.94
C SER A 262 -19.98 13.52 8.85
N VAL A 263 -21.31 13.43 8.95
CA VAL A 263 -22.22 14.59 8.98
C VAL A 263 -23.30 14.39 10.04
N PRO A 264 -23.87 15.46 10.61
CA PRO A 264 -25.05 15.35 11.46
C PRO A 264 -26.19 14.61 10.75
N GLY A 265 -26.78 13.62 11.42
CA GLY A 265 -27.85 12.80 10.84
C GLY A 265 -27.37 11.65 9.94
N ARG A 266 -26.06 11.53 9.66
CA ARG A 266 -25.45 10.49 8.81
C ARG A 266 -26.02 10.48 7.38
N LEU A 267 -25.57 9.53 6.55
CA LEU A 267 -25.82 9.52 5.10
C LEU A 267 -26.43 8.18 4.69
N SER A 268 -27.38 8.21 3.75
CA SER A 268 -27.71 7.05 2.93
C SER A 268 -26.56 6.78 1.94
N LEU A 269 -26.54 5.60 1.32
CA LEU A 269 -25.51 5.26 0.32
C LEU A 269 -25.40 6.31 -0.81
N SER A 270 -26.55 6.78 -1.32
CA SER A 270 -26.57 7.81 -2.37
C SER A 270 -25.98 9.14 -1.88
N SER A 271 -26.42 9.61 -0.72
CA SER A 271 -25.93 10.87 -0.14
C SER A 271 -24.46 10.78 0.27
N ALA A 272 -23.98 9.59 0.65
CA ALA A 272 -22.57 9.30 0.92
C ALA A 272 -21.72 9.41 -0.35
N SER A 273 -22.22 8.90 -1.48
CA SER A 273 -21.59 9.07 -2.78
C SER A 273 -21.49 10.54 -3.18
N ASP A 274 -22.61 11.28 -3.11
CA ASP A 274 -22.64 12.71 -3.44
C ASP A 274 -21.71 13.51 -2.52
N ARG A 275 -21.65 13.14 -1.24
CA ARG A 275 -20.72 13.74 -0.29
C ARG A 275 -19.27 13.53 -0.70
N CYS A 276 -18.86 12.31 -1.04
CA CYS A 276 -17.49 12.06 -1.49
C CYS A 276 -17.15 12.82 -2.79
N VAL A 277 -18.09 12.91 -3.73
CA VAL A 277 -17.94 13.71 -4.95
C VAL A 277 -17.76 15.19 -4.62
N SER A 278 -18.54 15.74 -3.69
CA SER A 278 -18.41 17.13 -3.24
C SER A 278 -17.05 17.44 -2.59
N LEU A 279 -16.37 16.41 -2.07
CA LEU A 279 -15.04 16.50 -1.47
C LEU A 279 -13.91 16.21 -2.47
N GLY A 280 -14.20 16.16 -3.77
CA GLY A 280 -13.22 15.94 -4.83
C GLY A 280 -12.78 14.49 -5.00
N GLY A 281 -13.59 13.54 -4.52
CA GLY A 281 -13.29 12.12 -4.57
C GLY A 281 -14.50 11.28 -4.99
N GLN A 282 -14.46 10.02 -4.59
CA GLN A 282 -15.54 9.05 -4.76
C GLN A 282 -15.60 8.15 -3.53
N LEU A 283 -16.64 7.34 -3.38
CA LEU A 283 -16.64 6.31 -2.34
C LEU A 283 -15.43 5.39 -2.52
N ALA A 284 -14.75 5.08 -1.42
CA ALA A 284 -13.63 4.16 -1.43
C ALA A 284 -14.13 2.75 -1.75
N THR A 285 -13.33 2.02 -2.53
CA THR A 285 -13.52 0.58 -2.72
C THR A 285 -13.08 -0.19 -1.48
N VAL A 286 -13.50 -1.45 -1.38
CA VAL A 286 -13.07 -2.33 -0.27
C VAL A 286 -11.55 -2.50 -0.27
N GLY A 287 -10.93 -2.73 -1.43
CA GLY A 287 -9.48 -2.89 -1.53
C GLY A 287 -8.72 -1.64 -1.09
N GLN A 288 -9.20 -0.44 -1.46
CA GLN A 288 -8.62 0.83 -0.99
C GLN A 288 -8.73 0.99 0.53
N LEU A 289 -9.88 0.64 1.13
CA LEU A 289 -10.03 0.68 2.58
C LEU A 289 -9.04 -0.29 3.28
N TYR A 290 -8.86 -1.51 2.76
CA TYR A 290 -7.87 -2.46 3.30
C TYR A 290 -6.43 -1.94 3.21
N LEU A 291 -6.07 -1.28 2.10
CA LEU A 291 -4.74 -0.68 1.97
C LEU A 291 -4.56 0.50 2.94
N ALA A 292 -5.56 1.37 3.07
CA ALA A 292 -5.51 2.50 4.01
C ALA A 292 -5.46 2.04 5.47
N TRP A 293 -6.24 1.03 5.83
CA TRP A 293 -6.14 0.36 7.14
C TRP A 293 -4.73 -0.21 7.36
N LYS A 294 -4.16 -0.86 6.34
CA LYS A 294 -2.80 -1.40 6.43
C LYS A 294 -1.74 -0.31 6.61
N ALA A 295 -2.00 0.89 6.09
CA ALA A 295 -1.19 2.09 6.31
C ALA A 295 -1.47 2.81 7.65
N GLY A 296 -2.42 2.32 8.45
CA GLY A 296 -2.69 2.80 9.81
C GLY A 296 -4.00 3.57 9.99
N LEU A 297 -4.90 3.59 9.01
CA LEU A 297 -6.22 4.20 9.17
C LEU A 297 -7.01 3.49 10.30
N ASP A 298 -7.38 4.24 11.33
CA ASP A 298 -8.23 3.81 12.45
C ASP A 298 -9.38 4.81 12.58
N SER A 299 -10.61 4.36 12.43
CA SER A 299 -11.77 5.25 12.50
C SER A 299 -12.87 4.71 13.41
N CYS A 300 -13.04 3.39 13.49
CA CYS A 300 -14.06 2.77 14.33
C CYS A 300 -15.50 3.26 14.09
N ALA A 301 -15.74 3.89 12.94
CA ALA A 301 -17.01 4.47 12.58
C ALA A 301 -17.53 3.74 11.34
N PRO A 302 -18.69 3.07 11.42
CA PRO A 302 -19.27 2.41 10.26
C PRO A 302 -19.56 3.42 9.16
N GLY A 303 -19.06 3.13 7.95
CA GLY A 303 -19.28 3.99 6.80
C GLY A 303 -19.46 3.21 5.50
N TRP A 304 -20.15 3.85 4.57
CA TRP A 304 -20.41 3.32 3.23
C TRP A 304 -19.14 3.19 2.39
N LEU A 305 -19.11 2.14 1.57
CA LEU A 305 -18.13 1.90 0.51
C LEU A 305 -18.82 1.82 -0.85
N SER A 306 -18.02 1.83 -1.92
CA SER A 306 -18.51 1.84 -3.30
C SER A 306 -19.30 0.60 -3.70
N ASP A 307 -19.10 -0.55 -3.04
CA ASP A 307 -19.85 -1.78 -3.26
C ASP A 307 -21.19 -1.82 -2.50
N GLY A 308 -21.54 -0.72 -1.81
CA GLY A 308 -22.73 -0.62 -0.97
C GLY A 308 -22.61 -1.35 0.37
N SER A 309 -21.44 -1.92 0.70
CA SER A 309 -21.21 -2.46 2.03
C SER A 309 -20.89 -1.37 3.04
N VAL A 310 -21.14 -1.66 4.31
CA VAL A 310 -20.82 -0.78 5.44
C VAL A 310 -19.71 -1.42 6.25
N ARG A 311 -18.57 -0.75 6.33
CA ARG A 311 -17.37 -1.27 7.00
C ARG A 311 -16.70 -0.21 7.85
N TYR A 312 -15.81 -0.64 8.74
CA TYR A 312 -14.95 0.27 9.49
C TYR A 312 -13.59 -0.38 9.83
N PRO A 313 -12.47 0.36 9.71
CA PRO A 313 -11.14 -0.12 10.03
C PRO A 313 -10.81 0.07 11.52
N VAL A 314 -10.18 -0.95 12.09
CA VAL A 314 -9.64 -0.98 13.46
C VAL A 314 -8.17 -1.37 13.39
N THR A 315 -7.28 -0.39 13.56
CA THR A 315 -5.84 -0.61 13.70
C THR A 315 -5.48 -0.81 15.18
N TRP A 316 -6.19 -0.14 16.08
CA TRP A 316 -5.99 -0.20 17.53
C TRP A 316 -7.18 -0.87 18.22
N PRO A 317 -7.07 -2.16 18.58
CA PRO A 317 -8.16 -2.90 19.21
C PRO A 317 -8.58 -2.25 20.54
N ARG A 318 -9.89 -2.16 20.75
CA ARG A 318 -10.48 -1.61 21.97
C ARG A 318 -11.88 -2.21 22.18
N PRO A 319 -12.34 -2.38 23.43
CA PRO A 319 -13.60 -3.09 23.73
C PRO A 319 -14.80 -2.56 22.93
N ASP A 320 -14.92 -1.24 22.82
CA ASP A 320 -16.04 -0.57 22.14
C ASP A 320 -15.92 -0.56 20.60
N CYS A 321 -14.87 -1.18 20.05
CA CYS A 321 -14.52 -1.10 18.63
C CYS A 321 -14.14 -2.43 18.00
N GLY A 322 -15.13 -3.30 17.79
CA GLY A 322 -14.92 -4.54 17.05
C GLY A 322 -14.00 -5.54 17.75
N GLY A 323 -13.89 -5.48 19.09
CA GLY A 323 -13.22 -6.47 19.93
C GLY A 323 -11.69 -6.38 19.98
N ASP A 324 -11.05 -7.52 20.24
CA ASP A 324 -9.64 -7.57 20.68
C ASP A 324 -8.60 -7.71 19.55
N ARG A 325 -9.03 -7.74 18.28
CA ARG A 325 -8.12 -7.97 17.14
C ARG A 325 -8.22 -6.86 16.08
N PRO A 326 -7.08 -6.38 15.51
CA PRO A 326 -7.10 -5.43 14.40
C PRO A 326 -7.79 -6.03 13.15
N GLY A 327 -8.33 -5.18 12.30
CA GLY A 327 -8.93 -5.57 11.03
C GLY A 327 -10.02 -4.61 10.56
N ILE A 328 -10.60 -4.92 9.40
CA ILE A 328 -11.81 -4.25 8.92
C ILE A 328 -13.01 -5.08 9.34
N ARG A 329 -13.98 -4.41 9.97
CA ARG A 329 -15.27 -4.99 10.37
C ARG A 329 -16.33 -4.64 9.35
N THR A 330 -17.23 -5.59 9.08
CA THR A 330 -18.37 -5.41 8.18
C THR A 330 -19.64 -5.49 9.00
N ILE A 331 -20.58 -4.56 8.78
CA ILE A 331 -21.92 -4.62 9.38
C ILE A 331 -22.82 -5.42 8.44
N THR A 332 -23.31 -6.57 8.90
CA THR A 332 -24.29 -7.37 8.16
C THR A 332 -25.71 -6.94 8.51
N PRO A 333 -26.60 -6.78 7.52
CA PRO A 333 -27.94 -6.21 7.71
C PRO A 333 -28.92 -7.05 8.55
N THR A 334 -28.55 -8.24 9.02
CA THR A 334 -29.34 -9.00 10.01
C THR A 334 -29.41 -8.34 11.39
N SER A 335 -28.69 -7.23 11.62
CA SER A 335 -28.76 -6.43 12.86
C SER A 335 -29.52 -5.12 12.74
N ALA A 336 -30.23 -4.84 11.63
CA ALA A 336 -30.97 -3.59 11.44
C ALA A 336 -32.37 -3.85 10.86
N PRO A 337 -33.45 -3.33 11.47
CA PRO A 337 -34.77 -3.30 10.85
C PRO A 337 -34.74 -2.21 9.78
N ASP A 338 -35.05 -2.57 8.53
CA ASP A 338 -35.09 -1.72 7.33
C ASP A 338 -33.75 -1.22 6.75
N ASN A 339 -33.24 -1.96 5.74
CA ASN A 339 -32.08 -1.60 4.93
C ASN A 339 -32.23 -0.31 4.10
N THR A 340 -33.45 0.22 3.95
CA THR A 340 -33.72 1.43 3.14
C THR A 340 -33.54 2.72 3.93
N THR A 341 -33.45 2.66 5.26
CA THR A 341 -33.28 3.80 6.17
C THR A 341 -31.97 3.75 6.95
N ALA A 342 -31.08 2.81 6.65
CA ALA A 342 -29.79 2.71 7.32
C ALA A 342 -28.92 3.93 6.96
N LEU A 343 -28.51 4.69 7.99
CA LEU A 343 -27.67 5.88 7.83
C LEU A 343 -26.32 5.66 8.52
N TYR A 344 -25.25 5.88 7.76
CA TYR A 344 -23.87 5.68 8.19
C TYR A 344 -22.98 6.85 7.73
N ASP A 345 -21.74 6.86 8.19
CA ASP A 345 -20.73 7.78 7.67
C ASP A 345 -20.26 7.31 6.27
N ALA A 346 -19.21 7.91 5.72
CA ALA A 346 -18.66 7.51 4.43
C ALA A 346 -17.13 7.45 4.47
N TYR A 347 -16.56 6.48 3.75
CA TYR A 347 -15.14 6.48 3.42
C TYR A 347 -14.98 6.94 1.98
N CYS A 348 -14.29 8.06 1.80
CA CYS A 348 -14.01 8.63 0.50
C CYS A 348 -12.57 8.35 0.10
N TYR A 349 -12.34 8.19 -1.19
CA TYR A 349 -11.03 8.08 -1.80
C TYR A 349 -10.81 9.23 -2.79
N ARG A 350 -9.60 9.79 -2.77
CA ARG A 350 -9.11 10.72 -3.79
C ARG A 350 -7.69 10.36 -4.21
N ASP A 351 -7.39 10.64 -5.47
CA ASP A 351 -6.07 10.39 -6.06
C ASP A 351 -5.14 11.57 -5.75
N THR A 352 -4.10 11.31 -4.96
CA THR A 352 -3.12 12.33 -4.55
C THR A 352 -2.10 12.63 -5.65
N THR A 353 -1.96 11.76 -6.66
CA THR A 353 -1.06 12.00 -7.79
C THR A 353 -1.57 13.13 -8.67
N LEU A 354 -2.89 13.20 -8.88
CA LEU A 354 -3.53 14.31 -9.59
C LEU A 354 -3.40 15.63 -8.83
N ASP A 355 -3.60 15.62 -7.50
CA ASP A 355 -3.43 16.82 -6.68
C ASP A 355 -1.99 17.35 -6.71
N THR A 356 -1.00 16.44 -6.67
CA THR A 356 0.43 16.80 -6.76
C THR A 356 0.79 17.35 -8.14
N ILE A 357 0.29 16.72 -9.21
CA ILE A 357 0.49 17.19 -10.59
C ILE A 357 -0.17 18.56 -10.80
N LEU A 358 -1.37 18.78 -10.24
CA LEU A 358 -2.08 20.05 -10.36
C LEU A 358 -1.44 21.18 -9.54
N GLN A 359 -0.81 20.86 -8.41
CA GLN A 359 -0.09 21.83 -7.57
C GLN A 359 1.28 22.25 -8.14
N GLN A 360 1.88 21.43 -9.01
CA GLN A 360 3.16 21.74 -9.66
C GLN A 360 3.00 22.56 -10.96
N LEU A 361 1.77 22.78 -11.43
CA LEU A 361 1.50 23.56 -12.65
C LEU A 361 1.39 25.07 -12.33
N PRO A 362 1.99 25.96 -13.16
CA PRO A 362 1.79 27.40 -13.03
C PRO A 362 0.30 27.76 -13.21
N ARG A 363 -0.22 28.73 -12.45
CA ARG A 363 -1.66 29.09 -12.36
C ARG A 363 -2.42 29.16 -13.71
N GLN A 364 -1.77 29.62 -14.79
CA GLN A 364 -2.37 29.69 -16.13
C GLN A 364 -2.60 28.31 -16.79
N ARG A 365 -1.80 27.29 -16.44
CA ARG A 365 -1.96 25.90 -16.91
C ARG A 365 -2.86 25.07 -16.01
N GLN A 366 -3.08 25.51 -14.77
CA GLN A 366 -3.95 24.82 -13.81
C GLN A 366 -5.42 24.85 -14.25
N ILE A 367 -5.90 25.98 -14.80
CA ILE A 367 -7.26 26.15 -15.37
C ILE A 367 -7.44 25.29 -16.63
N SER A 368 -6.42 25.25 -17.50
CA SER A 368 -6.46 24.45 -18.73
C SER A 368 -6.39 22.95 -18.44
N ALA A 369 -5.59 22.54 -17.44
CA ALA A 369 -5.51 21.15 -16.97
C ALA A 369 -6.82 20.67 -16.31
N THR A 370 -7.50 21.53 -15.54
CA THR A 370 -8.84 21.19 -14.98
C THR A 370 -9.90 21.05 -16.08
N CYS A 371 -9.88 21.89 -17.13
CA CYS A 371 -10.76 21.72 -18.29
C CYS A 371 -10.42 20.49 -19.16
N LEU A 372 -9.14 20.11 -19.28
CA LEU A 372 -8.70 18.93 -20.01
C LEU A 372 -9.02 17.63 -19.23
N LEU A 373 -8.81 17.61 -17.91
CA LEU A 373 -9.19 16.47 -17.05
C LEU A 373 -10.70 16.26 -16.99
N GLY A 374 -11.50 17.33 -17.09
CA GLY A 374 -12.95 17.22 -17.25
C GLY A 374 -13.40 16.57 -18.58
N ASN A 375 -12.54 16.57 -19.61
CA ASN A 375 -12.81 15.95 -20.91
C ASN A 375 -12.08 14.61 -21.14
N VAL A 376 -11.09 14.27 -20.32
CA VAL A 376 -10.34 13.00 -20.42
C VAL A 376 -10.72 12.06 -19.27
N LYS A 377 -11.98 11.62 -19.25
CA LYS A 377 -12.40 10.29 -18.75
C LYS A 377 -13.61 9.77 -19.54
N LYS A 378 -13.34 9.42 -20.79
CA LYS A 378 -13.98 8.28 -21.45
C LYS A 378 -12.89 7.56 -22.24
N THR A 379 -11.95 6.94 -21.54
CA THR A 379 -11.13 5.91 -22.17
C THR A 379 -12.07 4.76 -22.54
N SER A 380 -12.18 4.60 -23.85
CA SER A 380 -12.97 3.62 -24.57
C SER A 380 -12.51 2.20 -24.23
N SER A 381 -13.28 1.50 -23.40
CA SER A 381 -13.76 0.12 -23.64
C SER A 381 -14.47 -0.50 -22.41
N ILE A 382 -15.15 0.32 -21.59
CA ILE A 382 -16.02 -0.18 -20.49
C ILE A 382 -17.44 0.44 -20.55
N SER A 383 -17.66 1.45 -21.39
CA SER A 383 -18.94 2.19 -21.46
C SER A 383 -20.04 1.57 -22.33
N LYS A 384 -19.82 0.42 -22.97
CA LYS A 384 -20.86 -0.27 -23.77
C LYS A 384 -21.63 -1.37 -23.02
N ILE A 385 -21.32 -1.64 -21.74
CA ILE A 385 -22.10 -2.59 -20.93
C ILE A 385 -22.82 -1.92 -19.75
N TYR A 386 -22.37 -0.74 -19.28
CA TYR A 386 -23.01 -0.05 -18.15
C TYR A 386 -24.22 0.84 -18.50
N THR A 387 -24.58 1.00 -19.78
CA THR A 387 -25.75 1.81 -20.18
C THR A 387 -27.04 1.02 -20.35
N SER A 388 -27.01 -0.31 -20.22
CA SER A 388 -28.19 -1.18 -20.39
C SER A 388 -28.79 -1.75 -19.09
N LEU A 389 -28.20 -1.47 -17.92
CA LEU A 389 -28.66 -2.02 -16.62
C LEU A 389 -29.01 -0.96 -15.56
N TRP A 390 -28.88 0.34 -15.87
CA TRP A 390 -29.22 1.42 -14.95
C TRP A 390 -30.19 2.39 -15.62
N LYS A 391 -31.47 2.04 -15.62
CA LYS A 391 -32.58 3.00 -15.64
C LYS A 391 -33.24 3.02 -14.24
N PRO A 392 -33.82 4.16 -13.82
CA PRO A 392 -34.20 4.40 -12.43
C PRO A 392 -35.33 3.48 -11.93
N TRP A 393 -35.24 3.04 -10.68
CA TRP A 393 -36.22 2.25 -9.92
C TRP A 393 -37.51 3.01 -9.54
N SER A 394 -37.96 3.98 -10.33
CA SER A 394 -39.03 4.91 -9.93
C SER A 394 -40.45 4.54 -10.41
N TYR A 395 -40.76 3.29 -10.74
CA TYR A 395 -42.11 2.93 -11.26
C TYR A 395 -42.70 1.58 -10.81
N LEU A 396 -42.40 1.10 -9.60
CA LEU A 396 -43.16 -0.02 -9.00
C LEU A 396 -43.75 0.37 -7.64
N ALA A 397 -44.66 1.35 -7.68
CA ALA A 397 -45.77 1.46 -6.75
C ALA A 397 -47.01 1.83 -7.60
N GLY A 398 -47.72 0.82 -8.09
CA GLY A 398 -48.90 1.01 -8.93
C GLY A 398 -49.61 -0.32 -9.15
N SER A 399 -50.78 -0.44 -8.53
CA SER A 399 -51.70 -1.58 -8.57
C SER A 399 -51.99 -2.11 -9.98
N SER A 400 -52.21 -3.43 -10.04
CA SER A 400 -52.65 -4.24 -11.17
C SER A 400 -53.94 -3.75 -11.88
N ASN A 401 -53.98 -3.76 -13.22
CA ASN A 401 -54.82 -4.65 -14.04
C ASN A 401 -54.83 -4.32 -15.56
N ALA A 402 -54.69 -5.39 -16.34
CA ALA A 402 -55.31 -5.72 -17.65
C ALA A 402 -54.87 -5.06 -18.99
N ASP A 403 -54.58 -5.98 -19.92
CA ASP A 403 -54.75 -6.01 -21.38
C ASP A 403 -53.61 -5.63 -22.36
N SER A 404 -53.34 -6.61 -23.25
CA SER A 404 -52.41 -6.65 -24.40
C SER A 404 -53.18 -6.47 -25.73
N PRO A 405 -52.57 -6.58 -26.93
CA PRO A 405 -51.33 -5.99 -27.44
C PRO A 405 -51.56 -5.24 -28.80
N GLY A 406 -50.57 -4.45 -29.26
CA GLY A 406 -50.58 -3.83 -30.59
C GLY A 406 -49.18 -3.55 -31.13
N THR A 407 -48.92 -4.07 -32.32
CA THR A 407 -47.71 -4.10 -33.15
C THR A 407 -47.28 -2.72 -33.67
N ASP A 408 -45.97 -2.46 -33.77
CA ASP A 408 -45.27 -1.97 -34.98
C ASP A 408 -43.90 -1.31 -34.68
N SER A 409 -42.94 -1.52 -35.58
CA SER A 409 -41.61 -0.87 -35.69
C SER A 409 -41.54 -0.07 -37.01
N PRO A 410 -40.44 0.62 -37.34
CA PRO A 410 -39.79 1.75 -36.67
C PRO A 410 -39.65 2.97 -37.63
N SER A 411 -39.48 4.20 -37.14
CA SER A 411 -39.12 5.32 -38.03
C SER A 411 -38.25 6.40 -37.40
N LEU A 412 -37.09 6.58 -38.07
CA LEU A 412 -36.39 7.80 -38.47
C LEU A 412 -36.30 9.00 -37.52
N ALA A 413 -35.03 9.36 -37.25
CA ALA A 413 -34.58 10.59 -36.60
C ALA A 413 -34.99 11.86 -37.37
N THR A 414 -35.26 12.93 -36.62
CA THR A 414 -35.16 14.31 -37.11
C THR A 414 -34.61 15.18 -35.98
N GLU A 415 -33.38 15.66 -36.14
CA GLU A 415 -32.75 16.67 -35.28
C GLU A 415 -33.42 18.03 -35.49
N GLN A 416 -33.94 18.63 -34.43
CA GLN A 416 -34.24 20.07 -34.39
C GLN A 416 -33.00 20.82 -33.88
N THR A 417 -32.45 21.66 -34.76
CA THR A 417 -31.33 22.55 -34.49
C THR A 417 -31.81 23.82 -33.79
N THR A 418 -31.39 24.05 -32.54
CA THR A 418 -31.45 25.37 -31.90
C THR A 418 -30.04 25.94 -31.81
N THR A 419 -29.74 26.85 -32.73
CA THR A 419 -28.50 27.63 -32.81
C THR A 419 -28.41 28.62 -31.65
N ASN A 420 -27.41 28.44 -30.78
CA ASN A 420 -26.90 29.53 -29.94
C ASN A 420 -25.57 30.02 -30.53
N ARG A 421 -25.54 31.31 -30.89
CA ARG A 421 -24.50 31.99 -31.68
C ARG A 421 -23.16 32.01 -30.93
N GLY A 422 -22.06 31.68 -31.61
CA GLY A 422 -20.70 31.98 -31.13
C GLY A 422 -19.57 30.98 -31.45
N CYS A 423 -19.79 29.95 -32.27
CA CYS A 423 -18.72 29.01 -32.65
C CYS A 423 -18.84 28.61 -34.13
N THR A 424 -17.73 28.68 -34.87
CA THR A 424 -17.63 28.19 -36.25
C THR A 424 -16.80 26.90 -36.27
N PHE A 425 -17.20 25.95 -37.09
CA PHE A 425 -16.46 24.69 -37.28
C PHE A 425 -15.31 24.89 -38.25
N VAL A 426 -14.10 24.51 -37.83
CA VAL A 426 -12.93 24.40 -38.71
C VAL A 426 -12.23 23.09 -38.35
N TYR A 427 -11.98 22.23 -39.35
CA TYR A 427 -11.35 20.90 -39.19
C TYR A 427 -11.95 20.01 -38.09
N GLY A 428 -13.29 19.98 -37.94
CA GLY A 428 -13.95 19.05 -37.01
C GLY A 428 -13.83 19.40 -35.52
N TYR A 429 -13.25 20.55 -35.17
CA TYR A 429 -13.20 21.05 -33.81
C TYR A 429 -14.06 22.31 -33.65
N ARG A 430 -14.73 22.43 -32.48
CA ARG A 430 -15.55 23.59 -32.11
C ARG A 430 -14.67 24.58 -31.34
N MET A 431 -14.37 25.75 -31.92
CA MET A 431 -13.50 26.75 -31.29
C MET A 431 -14.24 28.04 -30.93
N CYS A 432 -13.90 28.61 -29.77
CA CYS A 432 -14.37 29.93 -29.31
C CYS A 432 -13.50 31.06 -29.88
N SER A 433 -14.13 32.22 -30.14
CA SER A 433 -13.58 33.35 -30.91
C SER A 433 -12.29 33.99 -30.36
N SER A 434 -11.86 33.67 -29.13
CA SER A 434 -10.65 34.21 -28.51
C SER A 434 -9.35 33.48 -28.88
N VAL A 435 -9.41 32.36 -29.62
CA VAL A 435 -8.23 31.55 -29.99
C VAL A 435 -7.74 31.81 -31.42
N ILE A 436 -8.51 32.50 -32.26
CA ILE A 436 -8.17 32.72 -33.67
C ILE A 436 -7.07 33.78 -33.86
N HIS A 437 -6.89 34.71 -32.90
CA HIS A 437 -5.91 35.79 -33.05
C HIS A 437 -4.46 35.40 -32.72
N SER A 438 -4.19 34.17 -32.26
CA SER A 438 -2.84 33.71 -31.91
C SER A 438 -2.25 32.72 -32.91
N ILE A 439 -2.93 32.41 -34.02
CA ILE A 439 -2.47 31.46 -35.05
C ILE A 439 -2.16 32.17 -36.40
N SER A 440 -2.22 33.51 -36.44
CA SER A 440 -1.96 34.31 -37.65
C SER A 440 -0.88 35.41 -37.47
N GLN A 441 0.03 35.26 -36.51
CA GLN A 441 1.28 36.04 -36.44
C GLN A 441 2.47 35.14 -36.18
#